data_AF-A0A966PX11-F1
#
_entry.id   AF-A0A966PX11-F1
#
_cell.length_a   1.000
_cell.length_b   1.000
_cell.length_c   1.000
_cell.angle_alpha   90.00
_cell.angle_beta   90.00
_cell.angle_gamma   90.00
#
_symmetry.space_group_name_H-M   'P 1'
#
loop_
_entity.id
_entity.type
_entity.pdbx_description
1 polymer ?
#
loop_
_entity_poly.entity_id
_entity_poly.type
_entity_poly.pdbx_seq_one_letter_code
_entity_poly.pdbx_strand_id
1 'polypeptide(L)'
;MKNDLTGKTFGLLTVIKIHSRTRNGHIRYVCSCSCGSTSNVLSTHLIQGNTKSCGCITLSKKGNKSPYWKGFGEISKSFYNSIKRGADGDKGRRYPIDFNVTIEYLWDLFLSQNKKCSLSGQDLFFPKSNSDKSFNSS
;
A
#
# COMPACT_ATOMS: atom_id res chain seq x y z
N MET A 1 -32.76 7.97 -23.63
CA MET A 1 -32.94 8.16 -22.17
C MET A 1 -31.58 8.11 -21.49
N LYS A 2 -31.17 9.13 -20.73
CA LYS A 2 -29.95 9.07 -19.90
C LYS A 2 -30.31 8.27 -18.65
N ASN A 3 -29.89 7.01 -18.58
CA ASN A 3 -30.19 6.16 -17.42
C ASN A 3 -29.52 6.76 -16.19
N ASP A 4 -30.33 7.31 -15.28
CA ASP A 4 -29.84 7.69 -13.96
C ASP A 4 -29.44 6.44 -13.19
N LEU A 5 -28.27 6.50 -12.56
CA LEU A 5 -27.70 5.40 -11.78
C LEU A 5 -27.98 5.53 -10.29
N THR A 6 -28.66 6.60 -9.85
CA THR A 6 -29.03 6.84 -8.45
C THR A 6 -29.75 5.62 -7.84
N GLY A 7 -29.36 5.23 -6.63
CA GLY A 7 -29.90 4.08 -5.92
C GLY A 7 -29.31 2.72 -6.35
N LYS A 8 -28.54 2.65 -7.43
CA LYS A 8 -27.91 1.40 -7.88
C LYS A 8 -26.61 1.11 -7.12
N THR A 9 -26.28 -0.17 -7.00
CA THR A 9 -25.05 -0.65 -6.35
C THR A 9 -24.12 -1.31 -7.37
N PHE A 10 -22.83 -0.97 -7.29
CA PHE A 10 -21.75 -1.49 -8.13
C PHE A 10 -20.60 -1.94 -7.23
N GLY A 11 -20.46 -3.25 -7.04
CA GLY A 11 -19.53 -3.80 -6.05
C GLY A 11 -19.92 -3.33 -4.64
N LEU A 12 -19.02 -2.60 -3.97
CA LEU A 12 -19.24 -2.01 -2.65
C LEU A 12 -19.80 -0.59 -2.68
N LEU A 13 -20.02 -0.01 -3.87
CA LEU A 13 -20.45 1.38 -4.05
C LEU A 13 -21.93 1.47 -4.36
N THR A 14 -22.68 2.20 -3.54
CA THR A 14 -24.08 2.57 -3.79
C THR A 14 -24.16 4.03 -4.23
N VAL A 15 -24.78 4.27 -5.38
CA VAL A 15 -24.90 5.63 -5.95
C VAL A 15 -25.93 6.44 -5.18
N ILE A 16 -25.51 7.59 -4.63
CA ILE A 16 -26.36 8.47 -3.82
C ILE A 16 -26.99 9.59 -4.66
N LYS A 17 -26.17 10.27 -5.46
CA LYS A 17 -26.60 11.43 -6.26
C LYS A 17 -25.61 11.77 -7.36
N ILE A 18 -26.06 12.56 -8.33
CA ILE A 18 -25.21 13.19 -9.34
C ILE A 18 -24.30 14.23 -8.66
N HIS A 19 -23.00 14.17 -8.95
CA HIS A 19 -22.01 15.14 -8.47
C HIS A 19 -21.80 16.25 -9.50
N SER A 20 -21.34 15.91 -10.70
CA SER A 20 -21.03 16.88 -11.76
C SER A 20 -21.00 16.23 -13.14
N ARG A 21 -20.99 17.06 -14.18
CA ARG A 21 -20.76 16.61 -15.57
C ARG A 21 -19.36 17.00 -16.00
N THR A 22 -18.66 16.11 -16.70
CA THR A 22 -17.37 16.43 -17.30
C THR A 22 -17.57 17.24 -18.58
N ARG A 23 -16.50 17.89 -19.07
CA ARG A 23 -16.50 18.62 -20.35
C ARG A 23 -16.94 17.74 -21.53
N ASN A 24 -16.65 16.43 -21.47
CA ASN A 24 -17.02 15.45 -22.49
C ASN A 24 -18.44 14.87 -22.27
N GLY A 25 -19.24 15.45 -21.39
CA GLY A 25 -20.64 15.09 -21.17
C GLY A 25 -20.89 13.91 -20.22
N HIS A 26 -19.84 13.23 -19.73
CA HIS A 26 -19.95 12.12 -18.78
C HIS A 26 -20.41 12.61 -17.40
N ILE A 27 -21.26 11.81 -16.74
CA ILE A 27 -21.77 12.13 -15.40
C ILE A 27 -20.86 11.49 -14.36
N ARG A 28 -20.49 12.27 -13.33
CA ARG A 28 -19.90 11.79 -12.09
C ARG A 28 -20.98 11.66 -11.02
N TYR A 29 -20.88 10.60 -10.24
CA TYR A 29 -21.80 10.27 -9.17
C TYR A 29 -21.07 10.25 -7.83
N VAL A 30 -21.71 10.77 -6.79
CA VAL A 30 -21.32 10.54 -5.41
C VAL A 30 -21.82 9.14 -5.03
N CYS A 31 -20.91 8.28 -4.58
CA CYS A 31 -21.20 6.93 -4.16
C CYS A 31 -20.87 6.75 -2.68
N SER A 32 -21.73 6.07 -1.94
CA SER A 32 -21.45 5.56 -0.58
C SER A 32 -20.79 4.19 -0.70
N CYS A 33 -19.68 3.98 -0.01
CA CYS A 33 -19.02 2.68 0.07
C CYS A 33 -19.47 1.93 1.32
N SER A 34 -19.58 0.60 1.25
CA SER A 34 -19.91 -0.23 2.43
C SER A 34 -18.92 -0.11 3.60
N CYS A 35 -17.71 0.39 3.37
CA CYS A 35 -16.74 0.69 4.43
C CYS A 35 -16.99 2.04 5.12
N GLY A 36 -18.07 2.76 4.80
CA GLY A 36 -18.49 3.99 5.46
C GLY A 36 -17.94 5.30 4.85
N SER A 37 -17.13 5.23 3.79
CA SER A 37 -16.61 6.41 3.11
C SER A 37 -17.31 6.68 1.78
N THR A 38 -17.19 7.89 1.25
CA THR A 38 -17.79 8.28 -0.03
C THR A 38 -16.72 8.46 -1.12
N SER A 39 -17.07 8.18 -2.37
CA SER A 39 -16.20 8.43 -3.53
C SER A 39 -16.96 9.04 -4.71
N ASN A 40 -16.26 9.86 -5.50
CA ASN A 40 -16.81 10.46 -6.71
C ASN A 40 -16.35 9.64 -7.93
N VAL A 41 -17.28 8.96 -8.60
CA VAL A 41 -16.96 7.98 -9.65
C VAL A 41 -17.67 8.36 -10.95
N LEU A 42 -17.00 8.17 -12.10
CA LEU A 42 -17.64 8.32 -13.40
C LEU A 42 -18.67 7.22 -13.62
N SER A 43 -19.82 7.59 -14.18
CA SER A 43 -20.86 6.68 -14.67
C SER A 43 -20.30 5.53 -15.52
N THR A 44 -19.39 5.83 -16.43
CA THR A 44 -18.73 4.82 -17.28
C THR A 44 -17.92 3.82 -16.47
N HIS A 45 -17.23 4.25 -15.42
CA HIS A 45 -16.43 3.37 -14.57
C HIS A 45 -17.29 2.48 -13.66
N LEU A 46 -18.46 2.95 -13.25
CA LEU A 46 -19.44 2.14 -12.52
C LEU A 46 -20.01 1.05 -13.43
N ILE A 47 -20.48 1.42 -14.63
CA ILE A 47 -21.10 0.50 -15.60
C ILE A 47 -20.09 -0.55 -16.10
N GLN A 48 -18.86 -0.13 -16.44
CA GLN A 48 -17.81 -1.05 -16.90
C GLN A 48 -17.20 -1.88 -15.75
N GLY A 49 -17.51 -1.57 -14.49
CA GLY A 49 -16.95 -2.28 -13.34
C GLY A 49 -15.48 -1.93 -13.02
N ASN A 50 -14.95 -0.83 -13.58
CA ASN A 50 -13.59 -0.35 -13.30
C ASN A 50 -13.43 0.21 -11.87
N THR A 51 -14.52 0.59 -11.22
CA THR A 51 -14.50 1.07 -9.84
C THR A 51 -15.55 0.35 -9.01
N LYS A 52 -15.08 -0.52 -8.10
CA LYS A 52 -15.93 -1.40 -7.28
C LYS A 52 -15.91 -1.04 -5.78
N SER A 53 -15.11 -0.06 -5.38
CA SER A 53 -15.01 0.42 -4.00
C SER A 53 -14.44 1.84 -3.99
N CYS A 54 -14.44 2.49 -2.83
CA CYS A 54 -13.76 3.78 -2.64
C CYS A 54 -12.22 3.68 -2.64
N GLY A 55 -11.66 2.49 -2.89
CA GLY A 55 -10.23 2.18 -2.73
C GLY A 55 -9.92 1.33 -1.49
N CYS A 56 -10.90 1.07 -0.62
CA CYS A 56 -10.73 0.24 0.58
C CYS A 56 -10.29 -1.19 0.27
N ILE A 57 -10.77 -1.79 -0.83
CA ILE A 57 -10.32 -3.11 -1.29
C ILE A 57 -8.83 -3.10 -1.58
N THR A 58 -8.35 -2.08 -2.31
CA THR A 58 -6.92 -1.95 -2.64
C THR A 58 -6.09 -1.67 -1.40
N LEU A 59 -6.58 -0.84 -0.48
CA LEU A 59 -5.93 -0.55 0.80
C LEU A 59 -5.77 -1.81 1.67
N SER A 60 -6.78 -2.70 1.69
CA SER A 60 -6.73 -3.95 2.45
C SER A 60 -5.65 -4.92 1.97
N LYS A 61 -5.28 -4.83 0.68
CA LYS A 61 -4.26 -5.66 0.03
C LYS A 61 -2.91 -4.94 -0.10
N LYS A 62 -2.58 -3.98 0.76
CA LYS A 62 -1.26 -3.33 0.79
C LYS A 62 -0.26 -4.09 1.66
N GLY A 63 1.02 -3.88 1.39
CA GLY A 63 2.11 -4.50 2.15
C GLY A 63 2.13 -6.02 2.00
N ASN A 64 2.49 -6.73 3.06
CA ASN A 64 2.58 -8.18 3.10
C ASN A 64 1.24 -8.93 2.95
N LYS A 65 0.11 -8.22 3.02
CA LYS A 65 -1.24 -8.77 2.73
C LYS A 65 -1.57 -8.76 1.23
N SER A 66 -0.70 -8.18 0.40
CA SER A 66 -0.91 -8.11 -1.05
C SER A 66 -0.56 -9.44 -1.72
N PRO A 67 -1.36 -9.92 -2.70
CA PRO A 67 -0.93 -11.03 -3.55
C PRO A 67 0.30 -10.68 -4.42
N TYR A 68 0.58 -9.38 -4.60
CA TYR A 68 1.75 -8.89 -5.34
C TYR A 68 2.95 -8.58 -4.44
N TRP A 69 2.89 -8.92 -3.15
CA TRP A 69 3.99 -8.70 -2.22
C TRP A 69 5.22 -9.49 -2.65
N LYS A 70 6.38 -8.80 -2.72
CA LYS A 70 7.68 -9.39 -3.07
C LYS A 70 8.66 -9.46 -1.91
N GLY A 71 8.24 -8.99 -0.74
CA GLY A 71 9.03 -9.06 0.49
C GLY A 71 8.87 -10.40 1.19
N PHE A 72 9.42 -10.50 2.40
CA PHE A 72 9.30 -11.68 3.26
C PHE A 72 8.91 -11.24 4.67
N GLY A 73 7.89 -11.89 5.26
CA GLY A 73 7.30 -11.43 6.52
C GLY A 73 6.83 -9.98 6.44
N GLU A 74 7.36 -9.12 7.31
CA GLU A 74 7.11 -7.66 7.31
C GLU A 74 8.16 -6.88 6.50
N ILE A 75 9.24 -7.53 6.03
CA ILE A 75 10.34 -6.89 5.31
C ILE A 75 9.96 -6.68 3.85
N SER A 76 9.82 -5.41 3.44
CA SER A 76 9.60 -5.11 2.02
C SER A 76 10.83 -5.38 1.16
N LYS A 77 10.62 -5.86 -0.08
CA LYS A 77 11.72 -6.06 -1.02
C LYS A 77 12.48 -4.77 -1.33
N SER A 78 11.76 -3.65 -1.39
CA SER A 78 12.34 -2.31 -1.57
C SER A 78 13.27 -1.92 -0.42
N PHE A 79 12.87 -2.20 0.82
CA PHE A 79 13.69 -1.92 2.00
C PHE A 79 14.96 -2.78 2.00
N TYR A 80 14.81 -4.10 1.80
CA TYR A 80 15.93 -5.03 1.66
C TYR A 80 16.92 -4.59 0.56
N ASN A 81 16.41 -4.23 -0.63
CA ASN A 81 17.25 -3.76 -1.73
C ASN A 81 17.94 -2.42 -1.40
N SER A 82 17.33 -1.54 -0.60
CA SER A 82 17.96 -0.30 -0.15
C SER A 82 19.15 -0.56 0.76
N ILE A 83 19.04 -1.55 1.66
CA ILE A 83 20.14 -2.00 2.51
C ILE A 83 21.26 -2.58 1.65
N LYS A 84 20.93 -3.51 0.74
CA LYS A 84 21.88 -4.14 -0.18
C LYS A 84 22.64 -3.10 -1.01
N ARG A 85 21.93 -2.18 -1.68
CA ARG A 85 22.56 -1.09 -2.45
C ARG A 85 23.40 -0.15 -1.58
N GLY A 86 23.04 0.01 -0.32
CA GLY A 86 23.90 0.69 0.64
C GLY A 86 25.22 -0.04 0.82
N ALA A 87 25.17 -1.36 1.07
CA ALA A 87 26.33 -2.25 1.25
C ALA A 87 27.25 -2.27 0.01
N ASP A 88 26.69 -2.49 -1.17
CA ASP A 88 27.41 -2.72 -2.43
C ASP A 88 28.19 -1.49 -2.96
N GLY A 89 28.02 -0.31 -2.38
CA GLY A 89 28.76 0.89 -2.81
C GLY A 89 27.99 1.82 -3.75
N ASP A 90 26.86 1.39 -4.31
CA ASP A 90 26.00 2.15 -5.24
C ASP A 90 25.64 3.58 -4.76
N LYS A 91 25.68 3.82 -3.44
CA LYS A 91 25.39 5.11 -2.82
C LYS A 91 26.63 5.88 -2.36
N GLY A 92 27.79 5.64 -2.97
CA GLY A 92 29.04 6.35 -2.66
C GLY A 92 29.76 5.84 -1.42
N ARG A 93 29.50 4.59 -1.00
CA ARG A 93 30.26 3.95 0.08
C ARG A 93 31.66 3.61 -0.45
N ARG A 94 32.70 4.19 0.17
CA ARG A 94 34.12 4.05 -0.21
C ARG A 94 34.62 2.60 -0.19
N TYR A 95 34.11 1.80 0.74
CA TYR A 95 34.47 0.39 0.90
C TYR A 95 33.18 -0.44 0.88
N PRO A 96 32.82 -1.03 -0.28
CA PRO A 96 31.69 -1.93 -0.37
C PRO A 96 31.78 -3.07 0.65
N ILE A 97 30.64 -3.42 1.23
CA ILE A 97 30.51 -4.54 2.15
C ILE A 97 29.83 -5.66 1.37
N ASP A 98 30.46 -6.84 1.36
CA ASP A 98 29.86 -8.02 0.73
C ASP A 98 28.54 -8.40 1.42
N PHE A 99 27.45 -8.36 0.68
CA PHE A 99 26.09 -8.54 1.20
C PHE A 99 25.56 -9.93 0.85
N ASN A 100 25.93 -10.92 1.66
CA ASN A 100 25.55 -12.34 1.48
C ASN A 100 24.42 -12.80 2.41
N VAL A 101 23.66 -11.88 3.00
CA VAL A 101 22.51 -12.21 3.85
C VAL A 101 21.22 -12.20 3.03
N THR A 102 20.39 -13.23 3.19
CA THR A 102 19.10 -13.33 2.49
C THR A 102 17.98 -12.60 3.24
N ILE A 103 16.86 -12.32 2.57
CA ILE A 103 15.73 -11.63 3.22
C ILE A 103 15.03 -12.56 4.23
N GLU A 104 15.05 -13.86 3.98
CA GLU A 104 14.54 -14.92 4.84
C GLU A 104 15.35 -14.99 6.14
N TYR A 105 16.69 -15.05 6.02
CA TYR A 105 17.58 -15.06 7.18
C TYR A 105 17.36 -13.84 8.08
N LEU A 106 17.23 -12.64 7.49
CA LEU A 106 16.98 -11.41 8.26
C LEU A 106 15.64 -11.46 9.01
N TRP A 107 14.62 -12.07 8.43
CA TRP A 107 13.32 -12.23 9.08
C TRP A 107 13.37 -13.24 10.23
N ASP A 108 14.02 -14.37 10.02
CA ASP A 108 14.18 -15.40 11.04
C ASP A 108 15.03 -14.89 12.22
N LEU A 109 16.07 -14.10 11.92
CA LEU A 109 16.86 -13.41 12.94
C LEU A 109 15.99 -12.42 13.73
N PHE A 110 15.19 -11.60 13.05
CA PHE A 110 14.28 -10.66 13.71
C PHE A 110 13.29 -11.35 14.66
N LEU A 111 12.73 -12.49 14.25
CA LEU A 111 11.83 -13.28 15.11
C LEU A 111 12.56 -13.94 16.27
N SER A 112 13.73 -14.54 16.03
CA SER A 112 14.53 -15.18 17.10
C SER A 112 15.02 -14.18 18.15
N GLN A 113 15.18 -12.90 17.77
CA GLN A 113 15.49 -11.80 18.68
C GLN A 113 14.25 -11.22 19.39
N ASN A 114 13.07 -11.85 19.26
CA ASN A 114 11.80 -11.34 19.79
C ASN A 114 11.51 -9.89 19.36
N LYS A 115 11.90 -9.53 18.13
CA LYS A 115 11.78 -8.17 17.58
C LYS A 115 12.53 -7.12 18.41
N LYS A 116 13.64 -7.47 19.04
CA LYS A 116 14.46 -6.56 19.85
C LYS A 116 15.91 -6.53 19.38
N CYS A 117 16.57 -5.39 19.57
CA CYS A 117 18.00 -5.27 19.33
C CYS A 117 18.77 -6.17 20.30
N SER A 118 19.70 -6.99 19.79
CA SER A 118 20.53 -7.88 20.62
C SER A 118 21.49 -7.13 21.55
N LEU A 119 21.80 -5.86 21.27
CA LEU A 119 22.71 -5.05 22.06
C LEU A 119 22.00 -4.15 23.06
N SER A 120 20.96 -3.43 22.61
CA SER A 120 20.26 -2.43 23.43
C SER A 120 18.93 -2.91 24.01
N GLY A 121 18.38 -4.03 23.54
CA GLY A 121 17.04 -4.52 23.93
C GLY A 121 15.88 -3.67 23.40
N GLN A 122 16.15 -2.61 22.64
CA GLN A 122 15.15 -1.73 22.05
C GLN A 122 14.28 -2.47 21.04
N ASP A 123 13.00 -2.12 20.99
CA ASP A 123 12.08 -2.70 20.02
C ASP A 123 12.47 -2.32 18.59
N LEU A 124 12.48 -3.33 17.73
CA LEU A 124 12.76 -3.20 16.31
C LEU A 124 11.46 -3.35 15.53
N PHE A 125 11.33 -2.56 14.48
CA PHE A 125 10.24 -2.65 13.51
C PHE A 125 10.82 -2.56 12.09
N PHE A 126 9.97 -2.51 11.05
CA PHE A 126 10.38 -2.16 9.69
C PHE A 126 9.63 -0.91 9.21
N PRO A 127 10.27 0.01 8.46
CA PRO A 127 9.65 1.26 8.04
C PRO A 127 8.52 0.99 7.05
N LYS A 128 7.39 1.68 7.23
CA LYS A 128 6.20 1.53 6.35
C LYS A 128 6.38 2.25 5.02
N SER A 129 7.29 3.22 4.94
CA SER A 129 7.69 3.92 3.73
C SER A 129 9.13 4.40 3.83
N ASN A 130 9.77 4.74 2.70
CA ASN A 130 11.12 5.31 2.70
C ASN A 130 11.21 6.68 3.43
N SER A 131 10.09 7.34 3.67
CA SER A 131 10.01 8.61 4.40
C SER A 131 9.79 8.44 5.90
N ASP A 132 9.54 7.20 6.35
CA ASP A 132 9.26 6.88 7.75
C ASP A 132 10.55 6.89 8.57
N LYS A 133 10.77 7.98 9.32
CA LYS A 133 11.95 8.19 10.19
C LYS A 133 11.73 7.72 11.63
N SER A 134 10.68 6.95 11.90
CA SER A 134 10.35 6.48 13.26
C SER A 134 11.49 5.72 13.96
N PHE A 135 12.49 5.23 13.22
CA PHE A 135 13.71 4.62 13.77
C PHE A 135 14.72 5.58 14.41
N ASN A 136 14.58 6.89 14.20
CA ASN A 136 15.54 7.88 14.70
C ASN A 136 15.12 8.52 16.04
N SER A 137 14.16 7.93 16.77
CA SER A 137 13.77 8.44 18.08
C SER A 137 14.42 7.65 19.21
N SER A 138 15.60 8.11 19.63
CA SER A 138 16.06 8.18 21.02
C SER A 138 17.17 9.22 21.10
#